data_AF-A0A452XZQ3-F1
#
_entry.id   AF-A0A452XZQ3-F1
#
_cell.length_a   1.000
_cell.length_b   1.000
_cell.length_c   1.000
_cell.angle_alpha   90.00
_cell.angle_beta   90.00
_cell.angle_gamma   90.00
#
_symmetry.space_group_name_H-M   'P 1'
#
loop_
_entity.id
_entity.type
_entity.pdbx_description
1 polymer ?
#
loop_
_entity_poly.entity_id
_entity_poly.type
_entity_poly.pdbx_seq_one_letter_code
_entity_poly.pdbx_strand_id
1 'polypeptide(L)'
;MGTTGGNRQLLNKTVQDANVYAVISPQMGKQVVAFLAAMEIMAEKFPGAFAGYKLEVMESHQATKLDVSGTAKAVISCFQKLGVSFDLNEVNLVRDPEEQLAIVGVPEEHLGGHAFHNYHLTSPDETVSFEFQHNVCGRSIYAEGTVDAAMFLHTKIRSGADKKLYDMIDVLREGNMR
;
A
#
# COMPACT_ATOMS: atom_id res chain seq x y z
N MET A 1 -8.45 -10.29 9.47
CA MET A 1 -9.47 -9.28 9.10
C MET A 1 -8.90 -8.34 8.06
N GLY A 2 -9.40 -8.44 6.82
CA GLY A 2 -9.02 -7.55 5.70
C GLY A 2 -9.95 -6.34 5.50
N THR A 3 -11.10 -6.32 6.17
CA THR A 3 -12.09 -5.23 6.05
C THR A 3 -11.50 -3.90 6.51
N THR A 4 -11.60 -2.88 5.65
CA THR A 4 -11.18 -1.49 5.91
C THR A 4 -12.26 -0.71 6.66
N GLY A 5 -11.90 0.48 7.17
CA GLY A 5 -12.82 1.35 7.91
C GLY A 5 -13.10 0.85 9.34
N GLY A 6 -14.14 1.44 9.95
CA GLY A 6 -14.52 1.20 11.35
C GLY A 6 -13.56 1.86 12.36
N ASN A 7 -13.88 1.74 13.65
CA ASN A 7 -13.01 2.21 14.72
C ASN A 7 -11.83 1.24 14.90
N ARG A 8 -10.69 1.56 14.29
CA ARG A 8 -9.49 0.71 14.30
C ARG A 8 -8.88 0.53 15.68
N GLN A 9 -8.93 1.57 16.52
CA GLN A 9 -8.42 1.51 17.89
C GLN A 9 -9.25 0.54 18.73
N LEU A 10 -10.57 0.64 18.65
CA LEU A 10 -11.48 -0.28 19.32
C LEU A 10 -11.32 -1.72 18.81
N LEU A 11 -11.21 -1.92 17.49
CA LEU A 11 -10.96 -3.24 16.91
C LEU A 11 -9.69 -3.88 17.47
N ASN A 12 -8.57 -3.16 17.44
CA ASN A 12 -7.29 -3.67 17.96
C ASN A 12 -7.37 -3.97 19.45
N LYS A 13 -7.97 -3.05 20.23
CA LYS A 13 -8.15 -3.24 21.68
C LYS A 13 -9.01 -4.47 21.99
N THR A 14 -10.15 -4.64 21.32
CA THR A 14 -11.03 -5.79 21.52
C THR A 14 -10.33 -7.11 21.24
N VAL A 15 -9.53 -7.19 20.16
CA VAL A 15 -8.81 -8.42 19.82
C VAL A 15 -7.66 -8.70 20.78
N GLN A 16 -6.95 -7.66 21.25
CA GLN A 16 -5.93 -7.77 22.29
C GLN A 16 -6.53 -8.23 23.62
N ASP A 17 -7.61 -7.60 24.07
CA ASP A 17 -8.31 -7.91 25.33
C ASP A 17 -8.89 -9.34 25.30
N ALA A 18 -9.36 -9.81 24.15
CA ALA A 18 -9.83 -11.19 23.96
C ALA A 18 -8.70 -12.24 23.92
N ASN A 19 -7.44 -11.83 23.79
CA ASN A 19 -6.26 -12.70 23.72
C ASN A 19 -6.37 -13.80 22.64
N VAL A 20 -6.93 -13.46 21.47
CA VAL A 20 -7.10 -14.38 20.34
C VAL A 20 -6.07 -14.15 19.25
N TYR A 21 -5.67 -15.22 18.57
CA TYR A 21 -4.81 -15.12 17.39
C TYR A 21 -5.53 -14.44 16.23
N ALA A 22 -4.97 -13.36 15.71
CA ALA A 22 -5.53 -12.63 14.59
C ALA A 22 -4.44 -11.96 13.74
N VAL A 23 -4.67 -11.91 12.42
CA VAL A 23 -4.00 -10.97 11.52
C VAL A 23 -4.98 -9.84 11.20
N ILE A 24 -4.62 -8.59 11.46
CA ILE A 24 -5.40 -7.41 11.09
C ILE A 24 -4.56 -6.56 10.14
N SER A 25 -5.00 -6.44 8.89
CA SER A 25 -4.34 -5.58 7.91
C SER A 25 -5.36 -4.92 7.00
N PRO A 26 -5.37 -3.58 6.84
CA PRO A 26 -6.23 -2.88 5.89
C PRO A 26 -5.75 -3.02 4.44
N GLN A 27 -4.55 -3.57 4.22
CA GLN A 27 -3.98 -3.85 2.90
C GLN A 27 -3.49 -5.30 2.89
N MET A 28 -4.21 -6.16 2.15
CA MET A 28 -3.88 -7.60 2.05
C MET A 28 -2.95 -7.94 0.90
N GLY A 29 -2.71 -7.00 -0.04
CA GLY A 29 -1.76 -7.19 -1.12
C GLY A 29 -0.33 -7.08 -0.58
N LYS A 30 0.23 -8.20 -0.12
CA LYS A 30 1.50 -8.21 0.65
C LYS A 30 2.67 -7.56 -0.08
N GLN A 31 2.72 -7.63 -1.41
CA GLN A 31 3.78 -7.01 -2.22
C GLN A 31 3.69 -5.47 -2.17
N VAL A 32 2.48 -4.92 -2.19
CA VAL A 32 2.25 -3.46 -2.01
C VAL A 32 2.65 -3.04 -0.59
N VAL A 33 2.36 -3.88 0.41
CA VAL A 33 2.81 -3.63 1.79
C VAL A 33 4.35 -3.66 1.89
N ALA A 34 5.01 -4.61 1.23
CA ALA A 34 6.47 -4.69 1.23
C ALA A 34 7.12 -3.45 0.58
N PHE A 35 6.56 -2.97 -0.54
CA PHE A 35 6.99 -1.73 -1.18
C PHE A 35 6.85 -0.54 -0.23
N LEU A 36 5.68 -0.37 0.41
CA LEU A 36 5.46 0.71 1.37
C LEU A 36 6.45 0.62 2.55
N ALA A 37 6.67 -0.57 3.11
CA ALA A 37 7.61 -0.76 4.20
C ALA A 37 9.06 -0.39 3.79
N ALA A 38 9.46 -0.71 2.56
CA ALA A 38 10.76 -0.31 2.02
C ALA A 38 10.88 1.22 1.91
N MET A 39 9.83 1.90 1.46
CA MET A 39 9.78 3.37 1.40
C MET A 39 9.82 4.01 2.79
N GLU A 40 9.11 3.45 3.76
CA GLU A 40 9.14 3.92 5.15
C GLU A 40 10.54 3.80 5.75
N ILE A 41 11.19 2.64 5.59
CA ILE A 41 12.57 2.42 6.06
C ILE A 41 13.54 3.40 5.37
N MET A 42 13.43 3.56 4.05
CA MET A 42 14.28 4.49 3.30
C MET A 42 14.11 5.94 3.80
N ALA A 43 12.86 6.37 3.97
CA ALA A 43 12.53 7.70 4.45
C ALA A 43 13.00 7.97 5.88
N GLU A 44 12.95 6.98 6.77
CA GLU A 44 13.46 7.08 8.13
C GLU A 44 15.00 7.14 8.19
N LYS A 45 15.68 6.41 7.32
CA LYS A 45 17.15 6.32 7.32
C LYS A 45 17.83 7.48 6.61
N PHE A 46 17.18 8.07 5.61
CA PHE A 46 17.79 9.08 4.74
C PHE A 46 16.91 10.34 4.63
N PRO A 47 16.62 11.04 5.74
CA PRO A 47 15.78 12.23 5.71
C PRO A 47 16.40 13.30 4.80
N GLY A 48 15.57 13.89 3.94
CA GLY A 48 16.02 14.93 3.00
C GLY A 48 16.82 14.44 1.78
N ALA A 49 16.96 13.13 1.56
CA ALA A 49 17.76 12.59 0.45
C ALA A 49 17.28 13.02 -0.96
N PHE A 50 16.02 13.41 -1.10
CA PHE A 50 15.41 13.93 -2.33
C PHE A 50 15.02 15.42 -2.18
N ALA A 51 15.66 16.16 -1.28
CA ALA A 51 15.41 17.60 -1.15
C ALA A 51 15.63 18.33 -2.48
N GLY A 52 14.63 19.13 -2.89
CA GLY A 52 14.62 19.86 -4.15
C GLY A 52 14.03 19.08 -5.34
N TYR A 53 13.83 17.77 -5.24
CA TYR A 53 13.15 17.02 -6.30
C TYR A 53 11.66 17.41 -6.37
N LYS A 54 11.12 17.41 -7.59
CA LYS A 54 9.68 17.52 -7.86
C LYS A 54 9.07 16.12 -7.84
N LEU A 55 7.94 15.94 -7.16
CA LEU A 55 7.14 14.71 -7.18
C LEU A 55 5.87 14.94 -7.99
N GLU A 56 5.55 13.97 -8.84
CA GLU A 56 4.27 13.86 -9.54
C GLU A 56 3.65 12.51 -9.17
N VAL A 57 2.38 12.52 -8.80
CA VAL A 57 1.66 11.31 -8.38
C VAL A 57 0.41 11.16 -9.20
N MET A 58 0.27 9.99 -9.83
CA MET A 58 -0.95 9.57 -10.50
C MET A 58 -1.50 8.32 -9.83
N GLU A 59 -2.81 8.30 -9.64
CA GLU A 59 -3.54 7.15 -9.13
C GLU A 59 -4.79 6.90 -9.97
N SER A 60 -5.01 5.64 -10.36
CA SER A 60 -6.23 5.17 -11.02
C SER A 60 -6.91 4.04 -10.24
N HIS A 61 -8.20 4.24 -9.95
CA HIS A 61 -9.11 3.30 -9.28
C HIS A 61 -10.48 3.38 -9.96
N GLN A 62 -11.45 2.59 -9.49
CA GLN A 62 -12.83 2.68 -9.99
C GLN A 62 -13.38 4.11 -9.88
N ALA A 63 -14.24 4.51 -10.82
CA ALA A 63 -14.82 5.86 -10.87
C ALA A 63 -15.50 6.31 -9.56
N THR A 64 -16.02 5.37 -8.75
CA THR A 64 -16.66 5.66 -7.47
C THR A 64 -15.69 5.96 -6.33
N LYS A 65 -14.38 5.72 -6.51
CA LYS A 65 -13.34 5.95 -5.51
C LYS A 65 -12.84 7.40 -5.59
N LEU A 66 -13.53 8.30 -4.91
CA LEU A 66 -13.27 9.75 -5.01
C LEU A 66 -12.07 10.24 -4.18
N ASP A 67 -11.66 9.50 -3.16
CA ASP A 67 -10.55 9.85 -2.28
C ASP A 67 -9.25 9.16 -2.70
N VAL A 68 -8.13 9.87 -2.52
CA VAL A 68 -6.77 9.32 -2.64
C VAL A 68 -6.63 8.08 -1.75
N SER A 69 -6.14 6.97 -2.30
CA SER A 69 -5.99 5.73 -1.55
C SER A 69 -5.08 5.89 -0.32
N GLY A 70 -5.35 5.13 0.73
CA GLY A 70 -4.52 5.13 1.94
C GLY A 70 -3.06 4.74 1.67
N THR A 71 -2.83 3.82 0.72
CA THR A 71 -1.49 3.44 0.27
C THR A 71 -0.76 4.64 -0.35
N ALA A 72 -1.40 5.36 -1.28
CA ALA A 72 -0.76 6.51 -1.92
C ALA A 72 -0.41 7.61 -0.90
N LYS A 73 -1.31 7.91 0.05
CA LYS A 73 -1.02 8.86 1.13
C LYS A 73 0.21 8.47 1.95
N ALA A 74 0.35 7.18 2.26
CA ALA A 74 1.48 6.67 3.03
C ALA A 74 2.81 6.77 2.25
N VAL A 75 2.80 6.43 0.96
CA VAL A 75 3.98 6.58 0.08
C VAL A 75 4.38 8.05 -0.09
N ILE A 76 3.39 8.94 -0.31
CA ILE A 76 3.64 10.39 -0.40
C ILE A 76 4.26 10.91 0.90
N SER A 77 3.77 10.48 2.07
CA SER A 77 4.36 10.85 3.36
C SER A 77 5.82 10.41 3.48
N CYS A 78 6.20 9.27 2.89
CA CYS A 78 7.60 8.84 2.82
C CYS A 78 8.43 9.81 1.96
N PHE A 79 7.95 10.22 0.78
CA PHE A 79 8.64 11.21 -0.05
C PHE A 79 8.76 12.57 0.63
N GLN A 80 7.75 13.00 1.39
CA GLN A 80 7.82 14.22 2.18
C GLN A 80 8.94 14.15 3.24
N LYS A 81 9.08 13.03 3.95
CA LYS A 81 10.21 12.78 4.87
C LYS A 81 11.57 12.75 4.15
N LEU A 82 11.58 12.29 2.90
CA LEU A 82 12.75 12.35 2.01
C LEU A 82 13.06 13.77 1.50
N GLY A 83 12.28 14.80 1.87
CA GLY A 83 12.58 16.20 1.59
C GLY A 83 11.80 16.82 0.43
N VAL A 84 10.85 16.08 -0.15
CA VAL A 84 9.98 16.59 -1.22
C VAL A 84 8.85 17.43 -0.62
N SER A 85 8.51 18.55 -1.25
CA SER A 85 7.27 19.28 -0.96
C SER A 85 6.16 18.81 -1.90
N PHE A 86 5.03 18.36 -1.35
CA PHE A 86 3.89 17.88 -2.15
C PHE A 86 2.58 18.05 -1.36
N ASP A 87 1.56 18.69 -1.95
CA ASP A 87 0.20 18.71 -1.42
C ASP A 87 -0.58 17.47 -1.93
N LEU A 88 -1.29 16.78 -1.04
CA LEU A 88 -2.16 15.65 -1.41
C LEU A 88 -3.26 16.03 -2.40
N ASN A 89 -3.61 17.31 -2.52
CA ASN A 89 -4.54 17.81 -3.53
C ASN A 89 -3.93 17.82 -4.95
N GLU A 90 -2.61 17.70 -5.09
CA GLU A 90 -1.90 17.64 -6.37
C GLU A 90 -1.89 16.22 -6.97
N VAL A 91 -2.42 15.21 -6.27
CA VAL A 91 -2.53 13.86 -6.81
C VAL A 91 -3.46 13.86 -8.03
N ASN A 92 -2.95 13.41 -9.17
CA ASN A 92 -3.77 13.21 -10.36
C ASN A 92 -4.63 11.94 -10.21
N LEU A 93 -5.92 12.14 -9.94
CA LEU A 93 -6.90 11.06 -9.78
C LEU A 93 -7.55 10.74 -11.14
N VAL A 94 -7.02 9.75 -11.84
CA VAL A 94 -7.60 9.31 -13.11
C VAL A 94 -8.80 8.41 -12.81
N ARG A 95 -10.00 8.87 -13.18
CA ARG A 95 -11.28 8.20 -12.93
C ARG A 95 -12.14 8.05 -14.18
N ASP A 96 -11.80 8.79 -15.23
CA ASP A 96 -12.46 8.71 -16.52
C ASP A 96 -12.09 7.38 -17.20
N PRO A 97 -13.05 6.50 -17.55
CA PRO A 97 -12.75 5.21 -18.14
C PRO A 97 -11.97 5.28 -19.45
N GLU A 98 -12.17 6.31 -20.28
CA GLU A 98 -11.44 6.46 -21.54
C GLU A 98 -9.96 6.77 -21.26
N GLU A 99 -9.68 7.69 -20.32
CA GLU A 99 -8.31 7.97 -19.87
C GLU A 99 -7.66 6.76 -19.19
N GLN A 100 -8.43 5.98 -18.40
CA GLN A 100 -7.94 4.76 -17.75
C GLN A 100 -7.48 3.71 -18.77
N LEU A 101 -8.21 3.55 -19.86
CA LEU A 101 -7.85 2.64 -20.95
C LEU A 101 -6.67 3.18 -21.77
N ALA A 102 -6.77 4.43 -22.24
CA ALA A 102 -5.88 4.98 -23.25
C ALA A 102 -4.56 5.49 -22.70
N ILE A 103 -4.56 6.07 -21.49
CA ILE A 103 -3.40 6.74 -20.89
C ILE A 103 -2.79 5.86 -19.79
N VAL A 104 -3.61 5.34 -18.88
CA VAL A 104 -3.12 4.55 -17.75
C VAL A 104 -2.82 3.10 -18.15
N GLY A 105 -3.46 2.58 -19.20
CA GLY A 105 -3.29 1.22 -19.67
C GLY A 105 -3.98 0.17 -18.79
N VAL A 106 -5.09 0.55 -18.14
CA VAL A 106 -5.94 -0.40 -17.40
C VAL A 106 -6.67 -1.29 -18.42
N PRO A 107 -6.61 -2.63 -18.31
CA PRO A 107 -7.43 -3.50 -19.17
C PRO A 107 -8.92 -3.27 -18.95
N GLU A 108 -9.71 -3.31 -20.03
CA GLU A 108 -11.16 -3.02 -19.99
C GLU A 108 -11.92 -3.88 -18.97
N GLU A 109 -11.60 -5.17 -18.90
CA GLU A 109 -12.15 -6.14 -17.94
C GLU A 109 -11.85 -5.80 -16.45
N HIS A 110 -10.92 -4.89 -16.19
CA HIS A 110 -10.49 -4.48 -14.86
C HIS A 110 -10.87 -3.03 -14.50
N LEU A 111 -11.59 -2.30 -15.35
CA LEU A 111 -12.09 -0.96 -15.01
C LEU A 111 -12.94 -0.95 -13.74
N GLY A 112 -13.77 -1.98 -13.53
CA GLY A 112 -14.55 -2.17 -12.31
C GLY A 112 -13.75 -2.62 -11.07
N GLY A 113 -12.44 -2.82 -11.20
CA GLY A 113 -11.61 -3.44 -10.17
C GLY A 113 -10.12 -3.36 -10.47
N HIS A 114 -9.50 -2.21 -10.21
CA HIS A 114 -8.05 -2.03 -10.34
C HIS A 114 -7.52 -1.03 -9.31
N ALA A 115 -6.20 -1.01 -9.16
CA ALA A 115 -5.46 0.02 -8.41
C ALA A 115 -4.10 0.21 -9.09
N PHE A 116 -3.94 1.31 -9.83
CA PHE A 116 -2.71 1.65 -10.54
C PHE A 116 -2.16 2.92 -9.92
N HIS A 117 -0.85 2.92 -9.64
CA HIS A 117 -0.17 4.01 -8.97
C HIS A 117 1.16 4.27 -9.66
N ASN A 118 1.45 5.55 -9.89
CA ASN A 118 2.73 6.02 -10.39
C ASN A 118 3.22 7.18 -9.52
N TYR A 119 4.48 7.09 -9.07
CA TYR A 119 5.19 8.16 -8.36
C TYR A 119 6.44 8.49 -9.14
N HIS A 120 6.53 9.71 -9.66
CA HIS A 120 7.60 10.17 -10.52
C HIS A 120 8.35 11.32 -9.84
N LEU A 121 9.65 11.14 -9.64
CA LEU A 121 10.54 12.17 -9.10
C LEU A 121 11.47 12.69 -10.19
N THR A 122 11.60 14.02 -10.27
CA THR A 122 12.51 14.69 -11.21
C THR A 122 13.45 15.63 -10.45
N SER A 123 14.76 15.59 -10.74
CA SER A 123 15.76 16.48 -10.14
C SER A 123 15.57 17.95 -10.55
N PRO A 124 16.06 18.92 -9.77
CA PRO A 124 15.95 20.35 -10.09
C PRO A 124 16.48 20.76 -11.47
N ASP A 125 17.50 20.04 -11.98
CA ASP A 125 18.11 20.29 -13.28
C ASP A 125 17.54 19.41 -14.40
N GLU A 126 16.48 18.65 -14.11
CA GLU A 126 15.75 17.77 -15.02
C GLU A 126 16.59 16.61 -15.61
N THR A 127 17.77 16.33 -15.05
CA THR A 127 18.68 15.29 -15.57
C THR A 127 18.47 13.90 -14.95
N VAL A 128 17.81 13.82 -13.80
CA VAL A 128 17.57 12.57 -13.07
C VAL A 128 16.08 12.34 -12.90
N SER A 129 15.62 11.15 -13.29
CA SER A 129 14.24 10.70 -13.18
C SER A 129 14.18 9.38 -12.42
N PHE A 130 13.28 9.28 -11.44
CA PHE A 130 12.93 8.02 -10.77
C PHE A 130 11.43 7.76 -10.89
N GLU A 131 11.06 6.55 -11.28
CA GLU A 131 9.67 6.14 -11.39
C GLU A 131 9.41 4.89 -10.56
N PHE A 132 8.35 4.95 -9.75
CA PHE A 132 7.86 3.81 -8.98
C PHE A 132 6.42 3.53 -9.40
N GLN A 133 6.18 2.33 -9.93
CA GLN A 133 4.86 1.93 -10.39
C GLN A 133 4.43 0.60 -9.75
N HIS A 134 3.17 0.52 -9.36
CA HIS A 134 2.55 -0.75 -8.99
C HIS A 134 1.10 -0.81 -9.48
N ASN A 135 0.81 -1.81 -10.32
CA ASN A 135 -0.47 -1.97 -10.99
C ASN A 135 -1.14 -3.27 -10.54
N VAL A 136 -2.35 -3.15 -10.02
CA VAL A 136 -3.17 -4.28 -9.59
C VAL A 136 -4.40 -4.37 -10.46
N CYS A 137 -4.54 -5.50 -11.13
CA CYS A 137 -5.73 -5.91 -11.85
C CYS A 137 -6.57 -6.87 -11.00
N GLY A 138 -7.84 -6.56 -10.81
CA GLY A 138 -8.78 -7.38 -10.07
C GLY A 138 -8.44 -7.48 -8.58
N ARG A 139 -8.60 -8.69 -8.03
CA ARG A 139 -8.54 -8.94 -6.57
C ARG A 139 -7.55 -10.04 -6.16
N SER A 140 -6.85 -10.64 -7.12
CA SER A 140 -6.00 -11.81 -6.89
C SER A 140 -4.92 -11.54 -5.84
N ILE A 141 -4.23 -10.39 -5.90
CA ILE A 141 -3.18 -10.03 -4.93
C ILE A 141 -3.69 -10.05 -3.47
N TYR A 142 -4.94 -9.63 -3.25
CA TYR A 142 -5.55 -9.60 -1.93
C TYR A 142 -5.97 -11.00 -1.47
N ALA A 143 -6.48 -11.82 -2.39
CA ALA A 143 -6.83 -13.21 -2.11
C ALA A 143 -5.57 -14.01 -1.73
N GLU A 144 -4.51 -13.90 -2.52
CA GLU A 144 -3.24 -14.58 -2.27
C GLU A 144 -2.59 -14.16 -0.95
N GLY A 145 -2.54 -12.84 -0.67
CA GLY A 145 -2.03 -12.38 0.62
C GLY A 145 -2.90 -12.78 1.81
N THR A 146 -4.21 -12.98 1.61
CA THR A 146 -5.10 -13.53 2.65
C THR A 146 -4.81 -15.00 2.92
N VAL A 147 -4.51 -15.80 1.89
CA VAL A 147 -4.08 -17.20 2.04
C VAL A 147 -2.76 -17.27 2.79
N ASP A 148 -1.78 -16.42 2.44
CA ASP A 148 -0.51 -16.34 3.17
C ASP A 148 -0.71 -15.98 4.64
N ALA A 149 -1.56 -14.98 4.94
CA ALA A 149 -1.86 -14.59 6.31
C ALA A 149 -2.54 -15.71 7.11
N ALA A 150 -3.40 -16.51 6.47
CA ALA A 150 -4.04 -17.67 7.10
C ALA A 150 -3.02 -18.77 7.43
N MET A 151 -2.10 -19.06 6.49
CA MET A 151 -1.02 -20.02 6.70
C MET A 151 -0.06 -19.57 7.81
N PHE A 152 0.35 -18.30 7.78
CA PHE A 152 1.13 -17.69 8.84
C PHE A 152 0.47 -17.86 10.20
N LEU A 153 -0.81 -17.48 10.30
CA LEU A 153 -1.54 -17.53 11.57
C LEU A 153 -1.70 -18.97 12.09
N HIS A 154 -1.92 -19.93 11.18
CA HIS A 154 -1.94 -21.36 11.53
C HIS A 154 -0.62 -21.80 12.18
N THR A 155 0.53 -21.39 11.63
CA THR A 155 1.84 -21.67 12.22
C THR A 155 2.02 -21.02 13.59
N LYS A 156 1.55 -19.78 13.80
CA LYS A 156 1.61 -19.10 15.11
C LYS A 156 0.72 -19.76 16.17
N ILE A 157 -0.44 -20.28 15.77
CA ILE A 157 -1.31 -21.05 16.65
C ILE A 157 -0.64 -22.37 17.05
N ARG A 158 -0.12 -23.13 16.08
CA ARG A 158 0.51 -24.44 16.34
C ARG A 158 1.77 -24.36 17.19
N SER A 159 2.54 -23.29 17.06
CA SER A 159 3.75 -23.07 17.86
C SER A 159 3.45 -22.51 19.25
N GLY A 160 2.20 -22.18 19.56
CA GLY A 160 1.86 -21.59 20.85
C GLY A 160 2.45 -20.19 21.07
N ALA A 161 2.73 -19.44 19.99
CA ALA A 161 3.42 -18.16 20.06
C ALA A 161 2.75 -17.16 21.03
N ASP A 162 3.55 -16.43 21.81
CA ASP A 162 3.07 -15.49 22.83
C ASP A 162 2.31 -14.31 22.20
N LYS A 163 2.86 -13.73 21.13
CA LYS A 163 2.18 -12.69 20.35
C LYS A 163 0.92 -13.30 19.70
N LYS A 164 -0.22 -12.62 19.83
CA LYS A 164 -1.51 -13.06 19.27
C LYS A 164 -2.04 -12.17 18.15
N LEU A 165 -1.80 -10.86 18.24
CA LEU A 165 -2.22 -9.90 17.21
C LEU A 165 -1.05 -9.58 16.27
N TYR A 166 -1.25 -9.81 14.99
CA TYR A 166 -0.28 -9.65 13.92
C TYR A 166 -0.82 -8.76 12.79
N ASP A 167 0.08 -8.28 11.95
CA ASP A 167 -0.24 -7.54 10.72
C ASP A 167 0.41 -8.19 9.48
N MET A 168 0.36 -7.52 8.33
CA MET A 168 0.96 -8.03 7.09
C MET A 168 2.50 -7.90 7.05
N ILE A 169 3.10 -7.03 7.88
CA ILE A 169 4.56 -6.96 8.03
C ILE A 169 5.08 -8.19 8.76
N ASP A 170 4.36 -8.65 9.78
CA ASP A 170 4.68 -9.90 10.46
C ASP A 170 4.64 -11.09 9.48
N VAL A 171 3.61 -11.15 8.61
CA VAL A 171 3.50 -12.18 7.57
C VAL A 171 4.67 -12.11 6.60
N LEU A 172 5.06 -10.91 6.15
CA LEU A 172 6.21 -10.71 5.26
C LEU A 172 7.53 -11.17 5.89
N ARG A 173 7.73 -10.93 7.20
CA ARG A 173 8.94 -11.32 7.93
C ARG A 173 9.09 -12.82 8.11
N GLU A 174 8.00 -13.57 8.12
CA GLU A 174 8.06 -15.03 8.16
C GLU A 174 8.70 -15.62 6.88
N GLY A 175 8.63 -14.87 5.78
CA GLY A 175 9.12 -15.28 4.47
C GLY A 175 8.07 -16.03 3.66
N ASN A 176 8.54 -16.69 2.59
CA ASN A 176 7.69 -17.48 1.73
C ASN A 176 7.27 -18.78 2.44
N MET A 177 5.98 -19.12 2.36
CA MET A 177 5.39 -20.37 2.90
C MET A 177 4.77 -21.26 1.80
N ARG A 178 4.99 -20.92 0.52
CA ARG A 178 4.44 -21.56 -0.69
C ARG A 178 5.38 -21.47 -1.89
#